data_AF-A0A2E7UP55-F1
#
_entry.id   AF-A0A2E7UP55-F1
#
_cell.length_a   1.000
_cell.length_b   1.000
_cell.length_c   1.000
_cell.angle_alpha   90.00
_cell.angle_beta   90.00
_cell.angle_gamma   90.00
#
_symmetry.space_group_name_H-M   'P 1'
#
loop_
_entity.id
_entity.type
_entity.pdbx_description
1 polymer ?
#
loop_
_entity_poly.entity_id
_entity_poly.type
_entity_poly.pdbx_seq_one_letter_code
_entity_poly.pdbx_strand_id
1 'polypeptide(L)'
;MTPAAQTLQHWLLTDGRNFHTMEDLLDQFTQQLRKHAPVDRIWAGTKVLHPQTAAWLWIWEHGKPIFRRELSYTLFAELRQDDTPVRRLELGAPHIRLCATSTDIPEDSVSLFRDRGYTDLFGLSFTLRGRWAGAVTWATRATQGFSPEHIALFRAIMPAVSASMEPLAADLVTGALLRTYLGRDPGNRVHQGAVKRGDGTTQRAVLWFSDIRGFVRLSSTLDRDGLLELLNQTFEISVDALEPRGGEVLKFLGDGLLAMFPVADSDPTGRRACEAAYNAFVDFSERLRLLGVERAARGLVVADVTVGLHFGDVSYGNIGAPNRLDFTVIGPAVNLASRVESLCDTVGETILATETFVQNHGGAWAPRGSHEVKGIDEPVVVYSPVAELAD
;
A
#
# COMPACT_ATOMS: atom_id res chain seq x y z
N MET A 1 22.77 -17.84 32.09
CA MET A 1 22.38 -17.81 30.67
C MET A 1 23.17 -18.91 29.96
N THR A 2 22.55 -19.75 29.12
CA THR A 2 23.27 -20.84 28.45
C THR A 2 24.21 -20.28 27.38
N PRO A 3 25.31 -20.99 27.02
CA PRO A 3 26.20 -20.57 25.93
C PRO A 3 25.44 -20.40 24.60
N ALA A 4 24.48 -21.28 24.30
CA ALA A 4 23.64 -21.18 23.10
C ALA A 4 22.81 -19.87 23.08
N ALA A 5 22.23 -19.47 24.22
CA ALA A 5 21.48 -18.23 24.32
C ALA A 5 22.38 -17.01 24.10
N GLN A 6 23.59 -17.01 24.67
CA GLN A 6 24.58 -15.94 24.47
C GLN A 6 24.97 -15.80 22.99
N THR A 7 25.27 -16.91 22.31
CA THR A 7 25.63 -16.91 20.89
C THR A 7 24.49 -16.37 20.02
N LEU A 8 23.26 -16.85 20.24
CA LEU A 8 22.10 -16.40 19.45
C LEU A 8 21.75 -14.93 19.69
N GLN A 9 21.78 -14.48 20.95
CA GLN A 9 21.58 -13.07 21.27
C GLN A 9 22.66 -12.20 20.63
N HIS A 10 23.93 -12.59 20.71
CA HIS A 10 25.02 -11.86 20.09
C HIS A 10 24.79 -11.75 18.59
N TRP A 11 24.54 -12.87 17.90
CA TRP A 11 24.28 -12.89 16.46
C TRP A 11 23.08 -12.01 16.07
N LEU A 12 21.96 -12.09 16.79
CA LEU A 12 20.79 -11.23 16.54
C LEU A 12 21.12 -9.74 16.66
N LEU A 13 21.96 -9.38 17.64
CA LEU A 13 22.34 -8.01 17.94
C LEU A 13 23.56 -7.50 17.14
N THR A 14 24.21 -8.36 16.35
CA THR A 14 25.30 -8.00 15.44
C THR A 14 24.92 -8.32 13.99
N ASP A 15 25.24 -9.51 13.50
CA ASP A 15 25.03 -9.92 12.10
C ASP A 15 23.56 -9.82 11.68
N GLY A 16 22.65 -10.18 12.58
CA GLY A 16 21.20 -10.09 12.38
C GLY A 16 20.70 -8.66 12.10
N ARG A 17 21.45 -7.63 12.49
CA ARG A 17 21.09 -6.23 12.24
C ARG A 17 21.41 -5.76 10.82
N ASN A 18 22.12 -6.58 10.03
CA ASN A 18 22.48 -6.25 8.65
C ASN A 18 21.41 -6.67 7.62
N PHE A 19 20.35 -7.37 8.06
CA PHE A 19 19.23 -7.71 7.20
C PHE A 19 18.27 -6.53 7.05
N HIS A 20 17.69 -6.37 5.86
CA HIS A 20 16.80 -5.25 5.51
C HIS A 20 15.31 -5.65 5.55
N THR A 21 15.01 -6.96 5.64
CA THR A 21 13.64 -7.47 5.68
C THR A 21 13.45 -8.40 6.88
N MET A 22 12.21 -8.47 7.36
CA MET A 22 11.84 -9.40 8.44
C MET A 22 11.99 -10.85 7.98
N GLU A 23 11.68 -11.12 6.72
CA GLU A 23 11.79 -12.41 6.07
C GLU A 23 13.25 -12.91 6.10
N ASP A 24 14.19 -12.10 5.64
CA ASP A 24 15.62 -12.50 5.62
C ASP A 24 16.17 -12.70 7.04
N LEU A 25 15.81 -11.81 7.98
CA LEU A 25 16.19 -11.95 9.37
C LEU A 25 15.66 -13.25 9.96
N LEU A 26 14.36 -13.53 9.78
CA LEU A 26 13.73 -14.74 10.33
C LEU A 26 14.30 -16.00 9.70
N ASP A 27 14.54 -16.03 8.39
CA ASP A 27 15.11 -17.19 7.73
C ASP A 27 16.50 -17.51 8.30
N GLN A 28 17.40 -16.53 8.34
CA GLN A 28 18.77 -16.73 8.83
C GLN A 28 18.80 -17.01 10.34
N PHE A 29 17.94 -16.35 11.12
CA PHE A 29 17.79 -16.63 12.54
C PHE A 29 17.34 -18.07 12.80
N THR A 30 16.37 -18.58 12.03
CA THR A 30 15.88 -19.97 12.21
C THR A 30 16.97 -20.99 11.93
N GLN A 31 17.84 -20.74 10.96
CA GLN A 31 18.99 -21.61 10.65
C GLN A 31 19.96 -21.70 11.84
N GLN A 32 20.19 -20.59 12.56
CA GLN A 32 21.01 -20.59 13.76
C GLN A 32 20.29 -21.26 14.94
N LEU A 33 19.01 -20.93 15.15
CA LEU A 33 18.20 -21.45 16.26
C LEU A 33 18.07 -22.98 16.21
N ARG A 34 17.92 -23.55 15.01
CA ARG A 34 17.76 -25.01 14.82
C ARG A 34 18.98 -25.85 15.19
N LYS A 35 20.15 -25.24 15.34
CA LYS A 35 21.34 -25.92 15.89
C LYS A 35 21.21 -26.22 17.38
N HIS A 36 20.25 -25.58 18.07
CA HIS A 36 20.11 -25.61 19.52
C HIS A 36 18.70 -26.00 20.00
N ALA A 37 17.68 -25.97 19.14
CA ALA A 37 16.33 -26.41 19.46
C ALA A 37 15.62 -26.98 18.21
N PRO A 38 14.78 -28.02 18.34
CA PRO A 38 14.09 -28.64 17.21
C PRO A 38 12.89 -27.81 16.77
N VAL A 39 13.13 -26.66 16.13
CA VAL A 39 12.07 -25.77 15.63
C VAL A 39 11.70 -26.13 14.19
N ASP A 40 10.41 -26.34 13.94
CA ASP A 40 9.85 -26.68 12.62
C ASP A 40 8.90 -25.60 12.09
N ARG A 41 8.51 -24.64 12.94
CA ARG A 41 7.70 -23.48 12.57
C ARG A 41 7.93 -22.31 13.52
N ILE A 42 7.94 -21.11 12.96
CA ILE A 42 7.84 -19.85 13.69
C ILE A 42 6.64 -19.07 13.14
N TRP A 43 5.80 -18.57 14.03
CA TRP A 43 4.86 -17.49 13.73
C TRP A 43 5.33 -16.27 14.50
N ALA A 44 5.40 -15.13 13.82
CA ALA A 44 5.70 -13.84 14.44
C ALA A 44 4.68 -12.83 13.93
N GLY A 45 4.15 -11.99 14.81
CA GLY A 45 3.22 -10.96 14.39
C GLY A 45 3.36 -9.71 15.24
N THR A 46 3.13 -8.56 14.60
CA THR A 46 3.20 -7.25 15.23
C THR A 46 2.01 -6.40 14.82
N LYS A 47 1.50 -5.60 15.76
CA LYS A 47 0.59 -4.50 15.43
C LYS A 47 1.33 -3.43 14.65
N VAL A 48 0.58 -2.72 13.82
CA VAL A 48 1.10 -1.62 13.01
C VAL A 48 0.17 -0.43 13.09
N LEU A 49 0.71 0.76 12.84
CA LEU A 49 -0.07 1.99 12.71
C LEU A 49 -0.19 2.30 11.22
N HIS A 50 -1.24 1.78 10.58
CA HIS A 50 -1.48 1.95 9.14
C HIS A 50 -2.99 2.11 8.88
N PRO A 51 -3.45 3.01 7.99
CA PRO A 51 -4.89 3.30 7.82
C PRO A 51 -5.77 2.11 7.44
N GLN A 52 -5.21 1.11 6.75
CA GLN A 52 -5.97 -0.08 6.29
C GLN A 52 -5.53 -1.38 6.97
N THR A 53 -4.35 -1.40 7.61
CA THR A 53 -3.71 -2.62 8.12
C THR A 53 -3.56 -2.51 9.61
N ALA A 54 -4.06 -3.50 10.35
CA ALA A 54 -3.98 -3.53 11.81
C ALA A 54 -2.74 -4.30 12.31
N ALA A 55 -2.31 -5.31 11.55
CA ALA A 55 -1.17 -6.14 11.91
C ALA A 55 -0.50 -6.78 10.69
N TRP A 56 0.79 -7.08 10.84
CA TRP A 56 1.53 -7.97 9.95
C TRP A 56 1.91 -9.25 10.68
N LEU A 57 1.94 -10.35 9.93
CA LEU A 57 2.42 -11.63 10.42
C LEU A 57 3.35 -12.29 9.41
N TRP A 58 4.29 -13.04 9.95
CA TRP A 58 5.24 -13.88 9.24
C TRP A 58 5.14 -15.31 9.75
N ILE A 59 5.14 -16.25 8.83
CA ILE A 59 5.15 -17.68 9.11
C ILE A 59 6.35 -18.28 8.40
N TRP A 60 7.31 -18.74 9.18
CA TRP A 60 8.40 -19.57 8.71
C TRP A 60 8.07 -21.04 9.01
N GLU A 61 8.30 -21.91 8.03
CA GLU A 61 8.17 -23.36 8.19
C GLU A 61 9.33 -24.06 7.54
N HIS A 62 9.84 -25.10 8.20
CA HIS A 62 11.00 -25.81 7.70
C HIS A 62 10.75 -26.39 6.29
N GLY A 63 11.62 -26.04 5.34
CA GLY A 63 11.54 -26.50 3.96
C GLY A 63 10.54 -25.74 3.08
N LYS A 64 9.99 -24.62 3.55
CA LYS A 64 9.07 -23.78 2.78
C LYS A 64 9.53 -22.32 2.73
N PRO A 65 9.14 -21.56 1.68
CA PRO A 65 9.28 -20.11 1.68
C PRO A 65 8.56 -19.47 2.88
N ILE A 66 9.10 -18.37 3.39
CA ILE A 66 8.42 -17.58 4.41
C ILE A 66 7.15 -16.98 3.81
N PHE A 67 6.06 -17.10 4.56
CA PHE A 67 4.78 -16.49 4.21
C PHE A 67 4.57 -15.23 5.04
N ARG A 68 4.36 -14.08 4.37
CA ARG A 68 3.90 -12.84 5.01
C ARG A 68 2.42 -12.63 4.72
N ARG A 69 1.67 -12.15 5.72
CA ARG A 69 0.29 -11.70 5.53
C ARG A 69 0.02 -10.39 6.25
N GLU A 70 -0.79 -9.56 5.60
CA GLU A 70 -1.34 -8.34 6.15
C GLU A 70 -2.77 -8.58 6.63
N LEU A 71 -3.10 -8.08 7.81
CA LEU A 71 -4.44 -8.19 8.39
C LEU A 71 -5.11 -6.82 8.36
N SER A 72 -6.25 -6.71 7.67
CA SER A 72 -7.10 -5.52 7.72
C SER A 72 -7.69 -5.32 9.11
N TYR A 73 -8.19 -4.12 9.41
CA TYR A 73 -8.87 -3.86 10.69
C TYR A 73 -10.07 -4.78 10.92
N THR A 74 -10.87 -5.06 9.90
CA THR A 74 -12.03 -5.95 9.99
C THR A 74 -11.62 -7.36 10.35
N LEU A 75 -10.71 -7.96 9.55
CA LEU A 75 -10.23 -9.32 9.81
C LEU A 75 -9.49 -9.42 11.14
N PHE A 76 -8.71 -8.40 11.50
CA PHE A 76 -8.03 -8.36 12.79
C PHE A 76 -9.02 -8.25 13.95
N ALA A 77 -10.13 -7.53 13.80
CA ALA A 77 -11.18 -7.44 14.82
C ALA A 77 -11.92 -8.78 14.99
N GLU A 78 -12.23 -9.47 13.89
CA GLU A 78 -12.82 -10.82 13.89
C GLU A 78 -11.91 -11.81 14.64
N LEU A 79 -10.63 -11.87 14.28
CA LEU A 79 -9.63 -12.75 14.93
C LEU A 79 -9.42 -12.45 16.42
N ARG A 80 -9.81 -11.27 16.90
CA ARG A 80 -9.75 -10.92 18.34
C ARG A 80 -10.94 -11.42 19.14
N GLN A 81 -12.04 -11.79 18.46
CA GLN A 81 -13.20 -12.42 19.08
C GLN A 81 -12.91 -13.90 19.37
N ASP A 82 -12.10 -14.52 18.51
CA ASP A 82 -11.66 -15.90 18.68
C ASP A 82 -10.63 -16.03 19.82
N ASP A 83 -10.69 -17.18 20.49
CA ASP A 83 -9.62 -17.61 21.37
C ASP A 83 -8.47 -18.14 20.52
N THR A 84 -7.32 -17.50 20.62
CA THR A 84 -6.10 -17.86 19.89
C THR A 84 -4.89 -17.75 20.82
N PRO A 85 -3.79 -18.48 20.57
CA PRO A 85 -2.56 -18.36 21.36
C PRO A 85 -2.08 -16.90 21.49
N VAL A 86 -2.15 -16.15 20.38
CA VAL A 86 -1.72 -14.75 20.32
C VAL A 86 -2.67 -13.84 21.09
N ARG A 87 -3.98 -14.10 21.04
CA ARG A 87 -4.98 -13.36 21.80
C ARG A 87 -4.80 -13.55 23.31
N ARG A 88 -4.56 -14.79 23.76
CA ARG A 88 -4.24 -15.08 25.17
C ARG A 88 -2.97 -14.35 25.63
N LEU A 89 -1.93 -14.31 24.79
CA LEU A 89 -0.70 -13.55 25.02
C LEU A 89 -0.94 -12.03 25.10
N GLU A 90 -1.80 -11.49 24.24
CA GLU A 90 -2.20 -10.08 24.27
C GLU A 90 -2.98 -9.72 25.54
N LEU A 91 -3.83 -10.63 26.02
CA LEU A 91 -4.61 -10.46 27.25
C LEU A 91 -3.78 -10.61 28.54
N GLY A 92 -2.47 -10.82 28.42
CA GLY A 92 -1.54 -10.80 29.55
C GLY A 92 -1.04 -12.18 30.00
N ALA A 93 -1.31 -13.26 29.24
CA ALA A 93 -0.67 -14.54 29.53
C ALA A 93 0.87 -14.38 29.46
N PRO A 94 1.63 -14.83 30.47
CA PRO A 94 3.09 -14.65 30.50
C PRO A 94 3.81 -15.51 29.45
N HIS A 95 3.15 -16.57 28.99
CA HIS A 95 3.55 -17.43 27.88
C HIS A 95 2.36 -18.31 27.48
N ILE A 96 2.47 -18.97 26.33
CA ILE A 96 1.60 -20.07 25.93
C ILE A 96 2.44 -21.33 25.75
N ARG A 97 1.88 -22.46 26.17
CA ARG A 97 2.40 -23.78 25.84
C ARG A 97 1.23 -24.71 25.52
N LEU A 98 1.20 -25.24 24.30
CA LEU A 98 0.19 -26.17 23.83
C LEU A 98 0.89 -27.43 23.33
N CYS A 99 0.61 -28.57 23.95
CA CYS A 99 1.09 -29.87 23.50
C CYS A 99 -0.05 -30.61 22.78
N ALA A 100 0.26 -31.54 21.89
CA ALA A 100 -0.76 -32.33 21.16
C ALA A 100 -1.73 -33.09 22.06
N THR A 101 -1.34 -33.37 23.31
CA THR A 101 -2.15 -34.02 24.34
C THR A 101 -2.94 -33.04 25.23
N SER A 102 -2.82 -31.73 24.99
CA SER A 102 -3.52 -30.71 25.78
C SER A 102 -5.02 -30.78 25.52
N THR A 103 -5.82 -30.67 26.58
CA THR A 103 -7.28 -30.66 26.48
C THR A 103 -7.84 -29.28 26.14
N ASP A 104 -7.03 -28.23 26.31
CA ASP A 104 -7.37 -26.83 26.06
C ASP A 104 -6.50 -26.29 24.91
N ILE A 105 -6.77 -26.78 23.69
CA ILE A 105 -6.17 -26.27 22.45
C ILE A 105 -7.20 -25.37 21.78
N PRO A 106 -6.89 -24.09 21.54
CA PRO A 106 -7.78 -23.19 20.80
C PRO A 106 -8.12 -23.76 19.41
N GLU A 107 -9.35 -23.56 18.95
CA GLU A 107 -9.86 -24.16 17.71
C GLU A 107 -9.00 -23.82 16.49
N ASP A 108 -8.50 -22.57 16.44
CA ASP A 108 -7.60 -22.06 15.39
C ASP A 108 -6.26 -22.83 15.28
N SER A 109 -5.88 -23.52 16.36
CA SER A 109 -4.59 -24.18 16.52
C SER A 109 -4.71 -25.70 16.40
N VAL A 110 -5.92 -26.27 16.43
CA VAL A 110 -6.15 -27.73 16.38
C VAL A 110 -5.53 -28.35 15.12
N SER A 111 -5.69 -27.70 13.97
CA SER A 111 -5.14 -28.17 12.68
C SER A 111 -3.61 -28.30 12.71
N LEU A 112 -2.91 -27.45 13.48
CA LEU A 112 -1.44 -27.56 13.63
C LEU A 112 -1.05 -28.92 14.22
N PHE A 113 -1.80 -29.42 15.20
CA PHE A 113 -1.49 -30.70 15.83
C PHE A 113 -2.06 -31.87 15.01
N ARG A 114 -3.34 -31.83 14.65
CA ARG A 114 -4.05 -32.95 14.02
C ARG A 114 -3.59 -33.20 12.58
N ASP A 115 -3.52 -32.14 11.77
CA ASP A 115 -3.34 -32.28 10.32
C ASP A 115 -1.88 -32.08 9.92
N ARG A 116 -1.13 -31.33 10.73
CA ARG A 116 0.23 -30.88 10.39
C ARG A 116 1.34 -31.52 11.24
N GLY A 117 0.94 -32.35 12.20
CA GLY A 117 1.82 -33.23 12.98
C GLY A 117 2.75 -32.50 13.96
N TYR A 118 2.45 -31.26 14.34
CA TYR A 118 3.17 -30.61 15.43
C TYR A 118 2.82 -31.28 16.77
N THR A 119 3.79 -31.35 17.67
CA THR A 119 3.68 -32.05 18.97
C THR A 119 3.68 -31.08 20.14
N ASP A 120 4.36 -29.94 20.00
CA ASP A 120 4.46 -28.90 21.03
C ASP A 120 4.58 -27.51 20.38
N LEU A 121 3.95 -26.51 21.00
CA LEU A 121 3.96 -25.10 20.61
C LEU A 121 4.23 -24.26 21.84
N PHE A 122 5.17 -23.34 21.76
CA PHE A 122 5.51 -22.40 22.83
C PHE A 122 5.44 -20.97 22.30
N GLY A 123 4.88 -20.04 23.07
CA GLY A 123 4.67 -18.65 22.65
C GLY A 123 5.03 -17.63 23.72
N LEU A 124 5.58 -16.49 23.28
CA LEU A 124 5.94 -15.35 24.12
C LEU A 124 5.47 -14.04 23.49
N SER A 125 5.01 -13.11 24.32
CA SER A 125 4.79 -11.72 23.95
C SER A 125 6.11 -10.95 23.90
N PHE A 126 6.14 -9.88 23.11
CA PHE A 126 7.15 -8.84 23.24
C PHE A 126 6.50 -7.47 23.34
N THR A 127 7.21 -6.56 24.00
CA THR A 127 6.74 -5.21 24.26
C THR A 127 7.70 -4.20 23.68
N LEU A 128 7.18 -3.14 23.08
CA LEU A 128 7.94 -1.99 22.62
C LEU A 128 7.48 -0.77 23.41
N ARG A 129 8.42 -0.01 23.99
CA ARG A 129 8.13 1.19 24.80
C ARG A 129 7.09 0.94 25.91
N GLY A 130 7.16 -0.21 26.56
CA GLY A 130 6.26 -0.60 27.66
C GLY A 130 4.84 -1.01 27.25
N ARG A 131 4.56 -1.14 25.95
CA ARG A 131 3.26 -1.60 25.44
C ARG A 131 3.40 -2.92 24.71
N TRP A 132 2.37 -3.77 24.77
CA TRP A 132 2.31 -4.98 23.96
C TRP A 132 2.41 -4.62 22.47
N ALA A 133 3.38 -5.21 21.79
CA ALA A 133 3.63 -4.94 20.37
C ALA A 133 3.28 -6.15 19.50
N GLY A 134 3.47 -7.36 20.02
CA GLY A 134 3.28 -8.57 19.27
C GLY A 134 3.63 -9.82 20.06
N ALA A 135 3.68 -10.94 19.34
CA ALA A 135 4.07 -12.23 19.88
C ALA A 135 4.89 -13.05 18.88
N VAL A 136 5.64 -14.01 19.40
CA VAL A 136 6.32 -15.04 18.64
C VAL A 136 5.92 -16.40 19.20
N THR A 137 5.59 -17.35 18.32
CA THR A 137 5.35 -18.75 18.70
C THR A 137 6.27 -19.66 17.91
N TRP A 138 6.86 -20.64 18.57
CA TRP A 138 7.65 -21.73 18.00
C TRP A 138 6.85 -23.02 18.09
N ALA A 139 6.89 -23.85 17.05
CA ALA A 139 6.33 -25.19 17.09
C ALA A 139 7.32 -26.24 16.58
N THR A 140 7.20 -27.46 17.10
CA THR A 140 8.06 -28.60 16.78
C THR A 140 7.24 -29.83 16.42
N ARG A 141 7.81 -30.71 15.59
CA ARG A 141 7.31 -32.07 15.32
C ARG A 141 8.10 -33.14 16.08
N ALA A 142 9.09 -32.75 16.90
CA ALA A 142 9.86 -33.70 17.70
C ALA A 142 8.92 -34.46 18.65
N THR A 143 9.04 -35.78 18.72
CA THR A 143 8.11 -36.64 19.49
C THR A 143 8.02 -36.26 20.97
N GLN A 144 9.11 -35.77 21.56
CA GLN A 144 9.19 -35.33 22.96
C GLN A 144 8.82 -33.86 23.17
N GLY A 145 8.48 -33.11 22.12
CA GLY A 145 8.21 -31.67 22.20
C GLY A 145 9.44 -30.85 22.59
N PHE A 146 9.21 -29.67 23.18
CA PHE A 146 10.29 -28.81 23.68
C PHE A 146 10.69 -29.20 25.11
N SER A 147 11.98 -29.41 25.33
CA SER A 147 12.54 -29.60 26.67
C SER A 147 12.48 -28.29 27.49
N PRO A 148 12.60 -28.35 28.83
CA PRO A 148 12.76 -27.15 29.66
C PRO A 148 13.92 -26.25 29.23
N GLU A 149 15.01 -26.83 28.70
CA GLU A 149 16.16 -26.08 28.19
C GLU A 149 15.82 -25.29 26.93
N HIS A 150 15.03 -25.86 26.01
CA HIS A 150 14.54 -25.14 24.82
C HIS A 150 13.64 -23.97 25.23
N ILE A 151 12.76 -24.16 26.20
CA ILE A 151 11.89 -23.09 26.72
C ILE A 151 12.72 -21.97 27.36
N ALA A 152 13.72 -22.33 28.16
CA ALA A 152 14.64 -21.36 28.75
C ALA A 152 15.43 -20.60 27.67
N LEU A 153 15.84 -21.27 26.59
CA LEU A 153 16.47 -20.65 25.43
C LEU A 153 15.55 -19.62 24.76
N PHE A 154 14.31 -19.99 24.44
CA PHE A 154 13.34 -19.07 23.80
C PHE A 154 13.08 -17.83 24.66
N ARG A 155 12.93 -18.00 25.97
CA ARG A 155 12.79 -16.88 26.91
C ARG A 155 14.03 -15.99 26.93
N ALA A 156 15.21 -16.61 26.93
CA ALA A 156 16.46 -15.87 26.97
C ALA A 156 16.67 -15.05 25.69
N ILE A 157 16.38 -15.58 24.51
CA ILE A 157 16.63 -14.87 23.24
C ILE A 157 15.56 -13.82 22.90
N MET A 158 14.37 -13.88 23.52
CA MET A 158 13.24 -13.01 23.19
C MET A 158 13.57 -11.50 23.22
N PRO A 159 14.33 -10.95 24.19
CA PRO A 159 14.73 -9.55 24.17
C PRO A 159 15.55 -9.19 22.93
N ALA A 160 16.53 -10.02 22.55
CA ALA A 160 17.34 -9.79 21.35
C ALA A 160 16.50 -9.91 20.06
N VAL A 161 15.60 -10.90 20.00
CA VAL A 161 14.65 -11.03 18.89
C VAL A 161 13.80 -9.77 18.76
N SER A 162 13.23 -9.28 19.86
CA SER A 162 12.41 -8.05 19.83
C SER A 162 13.20 -6.81 19.41
N ALA A 163 14.45 -6.67 19.87
CA ALA A 163 15.32 -5.53 19.55
C ALA A 163 15.81 -5.53 18.09
N SER A 164 15.94 -6.72 17.47
CA SER A 164 16.28 -6.85 16.05
C SER A 164 15.05 -6.71 15.14
N MET A 165 13.86 -7.09 15.62
CA MET A 165 12.60 -6.93 14.90
C MET A 165 12.07 -5.50 14.92
N GLU A 166 12.23 -4.75 16.02
CA GLU A 166 11.72 -3.37 16.16
C GLU A 166 12.12 -2.43 15.00
N PRO A 167 13.40 -2.31 14.60
CA PRO A 167 13.78 -1.39 13.52
C PRO A 167 13.17 -1.81 12.17
N LEU A 168 13.07 -3.11 11.88
CA LEU A 168 12.45 -3.61 10.66
C LEU A 168 10.95 -3.35 10.63
N ALA A 169 10.27 -3.53 11.76
CA ALA A 169 8.85 -3.20 11.88
C ALA A 169 8.63 -1.68 11.74
N ALA A 170 9.49 -0.85 12.33
CA ALA A 170 9.42 0.60 12.22
C ALA A 170 9.67 1.09 10.79
N ASP A 171 10.66 0.54 10.09
CA ASP A 171 10.96 0.82 8.69
C ASP A 171 9.77 0.44 7.78
N LEU A 172 9.23 -0.76 7.96
CA LEU A 172 8.08 -1.24 7.20
C LEU A 172 6.84 -0.35 7.43
N VAL A 173 6.55 0.06 8.67
CA VAL A 173 5.46 1.00 8.99
C VAL A 173 5.72 2.37 8.37
N THR A 174 6.95 2.87 8.45
CA THR A 174 7.31 4.19 7.89
C THR A 174 7.12 4.19 6.38
N GLY A 175 7.66 3.19 5.68
CA GLY A 175 7.47 3.05 4.23
C GLY A 175 6.00 2.87 3.84
N ALA A 176 5.22 2.11 4.60
CA ALA A 176 3.79 1.96 4.35
C ALA A 176 3.05 3.30 4.49
N LEU A 177 3.24 4.02 5.61
CA LEU A 177 2.62 5.33 5.84
C LEU A 177 3.01 6.35 4.76
N LEU A 178 4.29 6.41 4.38
CA LEU A 178 4.74 7.30 3.32
C LEU A 178 4.04 7.00 2.01
N ARG A 179 3.87 5.73 1.62
CA ARG A 179 3.12 5.37 0.42
C ARG A 179 1.64 5.71 0.51
N THR A 180 1.00 5.51 1.67
CA THR A 180 -0.43 5.84 1.84
C THR A 180 -0.72 7.33 1.73
N TYR A 181 0.18 8.17 2.24
CA TYR A 181 -0.06 9.62 2.31
C TYR A 181 0.61 10.44 1.21
N LEU A 182 1.71 9.95 0.62
CA LEU A 182 2.42 10.64 -0.48
C LEU A 182 2.21 9.96 -1.85
N GLY A 183 1.58 8.78 -1.89
CA GLY A 183 1.54 7.94 -3.09
C GLY A 183 2.76 7.02 -3.20
N ARG A 184 2.68 6.03 -4.10
CA ARG A 184 3.62 4.90 -4.16
C ARG A 184 5.06 5.32 -4.47
N ASP A 185 5.29 6.05 -5.56
CA ASP A 185 6.64 6.49 -5.96
C ASP A 185 7.19 7.61 -5.04
N PRO A 186 6.48 8.72 -4.80
CA PRO A 186 6.95 9.75 -3.87
C PRO A 186 7.26 9.19 -2.48
N GLY A 187 6.37 8.33 -1.95
CA GLY A 187 6.56 7.68 -0.65
C GLY A 187 7.82 6.81 -0.60
N ASN A 188 8.09 6.03 -1.66
CA ASN A 188 9.31 5.22 -1.74
C ASN A 188 10.57 6.07 -1.84
N ARG A 189 10.56 7.16 -2.62
CA ARG A 189 11.73 8.06 -2.76
C ARG A 189 12.05 8.76 -1.46
N VAL A 190 11.04 9.27 -0.75
CA VAL A 190 11.19 9.88 0.58
C VAL A 190 11.72 8.86 1.57
N HIS A 191 11.21 7.63 1.54
CA HIS A 191 11.70 6.52 2.39
C HIS A 191 13.18 6.20 2.12
N GLN A 192 13.62 6.32 0.87
CA GLN A 192 15.01 6.11 0.45
C GLN A 192 15.92 7.34 0.66
N GLY A 193 15.40 8.43 1.25
CA GLY A 193 16.20 9.60 1.63
C GLY A 193 16.14 10.79 0.68
N ALA A 194 15.28 10.78 -0.34
CA ALA A 194 14.99 11.97 -1.15
C ALA A 194 14.08 12.93 -0.34
N VAL A 195 14.67 13.62 0.63
CA VAL A 195 13.96 14.43 1.63
C VAL A 195 14.37 15.91 1.61
N LYS A 196 15.37 16.30 0.82
CA LYS A 196 15.84 17.68 0.79
C LYS A 196 15.00 18.51 -0.17
N ARG A 197 14.80 19.76 0.20
CA ARG A 197 14.19 20.75 -0.69
C ARG A 197 15.03 20.90 -1.95
N GLY A 198 14.39 20.79 -3.11
CA GLY A 198 15.07 20.84 -4.40
C GLY A 198 15.61 19.49 -4.88
N ASP A 199 15.51 18.41 -4.09
CA ASP A 199 15.64 17.06 -4.63
C ASP A 199 14.50 16.84 -5.64
N GLY A 200 14.84 16.60 -6.89
CA GLY A 200 13.87 16.43 -7.96
C GLY A 200 14.55 16.32 -9.33
N THR A 201 13.76 15.99 -10.33
CA THR A 201 14.20 15.81 -11.71
C THR A 201 13.22 16.47 -12.66
N THR A 202 13.72 16.98 -13.79
CA THR A 202 12.84 17.23 -14.94
C THR A 202 12.52 15.89 -15.58
N GLN A 203 11.24 15.62 -15.76
CA GLN A 203 10.75 14.38 -16.33
C GLN A 203 9.63 14.68 -17.31
N ARG A 204 9.58 13.92 -18.41
CA ARG A 204 8.44 13.94 -19.33
C ARG A 204 7.37 12.99 -18.84
N ALA A 205 6.11 13.40 -18.89
CA ALA A 205 5.00 12.56 -18.45
C ALA A 205 3.72 12.90 -19.22
N VAL A 206 2.77 11.97 -19.21
CA VAL A 206 1.36 12.31 -19.40
C VAL A 206 0.80 12.72 -18.05
N LEU A 207 0.17 13.88 -18.01
CA LEU A 207 -0.56 14.38 -16.86
C LEU A 207 -2.02 14.03 -16.99
N TRP A 208 -2.58 13.55 -15.89
CA TRP A 208 -3.99 13.29 -15.70
C TRP A 208 -4.49 14.23 -14.61
N PHE A 209 -5.47 15.04 -14.95
CA PHE A 209 -6.25 15.79 -13.97
C PHE A 209 -7.70 15.34 -14.08
N SER A 210 -8.35 15.05 -12.96
CA SER A 210 -9.78 14.75 -12.99
C SER A 210 -10.52 15.37 -11.82
N ASP A 211 -11.80 15.66 -12.01
CA ASP A 211 -12.67 16.29 -11.02
C ASP A 211 -14.10 15.74 -11.08
N ILE A 212 -14.82 15.78 -9.96
CA ILE A 212 -16.21 15.34 -9.88
C ILE A 212 -17.11 16.46 -10.42
N ARG A 213 -17.85 16.14 -11.49
CA ARG A 213 -18.74 17.10 -12.14
C ARG A 213 -19.81 17.60 -11.19
N GLY A 214 -19.85 18.92 -10.98
CA GLY A 214 -20.86 19.58 -10.15
C GLY A 214 -20.73 19.31 -8.65
N PHE A 215 -19.53 18.99 -8.16
CA PHE A 215 -19.28 18.68 -6.76
C PHE A 215 -19.72 19.75 -5.76
N VAL A 216 -19.62 21.04 -6.09
CA VAL A 216 -20.12 22.13 -5.23
C VAL A 216 -21.61 21.94 -4.91
N ARG A 217 -22.40 21.51 -5.90
CA ARG A 217 -23.81 21.19 -5.68
C ARG A 217 -23.94 19.93 -4.82
N LEU A 218 -23.18 18.88 -5.12
CA LEU A 218 -23.21 17.61 -4.39
C LEU A 218 -22.87 17.78 -2.90
N SER A 219 -21.80 18.51 -2.58
CA SER A 219 -21.34 18.79 -1.22
C SER A 219 -22.32 19.63 -0.40
N SER A 220 -23.19 20.41 -1.05
CA SER A 220 -24.26 21.16 -0.38
C SER A 220 -25.54 20.34 -0.16
N THR A 221 -25.69 19.20 -0.86
CA THR A 221 -26.91 18.38 -0.86
C THR A 221 -26.75 17.10 -0.04
N LEU A 222 -25.58 16.47 -0.12
CA LEU A 222 -25.26 15.25 0.61
C LEU A 222 -24.92 15.58 2.07
N ASP A 223 -25.26 14.66 2.97
CA ASP A 223 -24.71 14.70 4.32
C ASP A 223 -23.22 14.31 4.32
N ARG A 224 -22.57 14.45 5.48
CA ARG A 224 -21.14 14.20 5.62
C ARG A 224 -20.78 12.77 5.20
N ASP A 225 -21.53 11.78 5.65
CA ASP A 225 -21.17 10.38 5.46
C ASP A 225 -21.41 9.95 4.00
N GLY A 226 -22.51 10.40 3.38
CA GLY A 226 -22.78 10.14 1.97
C GLY A 226 -21.81 10.85 1.02
N LEU A 227 -21.35 12.06 1.37
CA LEU A 227 -20.32 12.76 0.61
C LEU A 227 -18.96 12.06 0.70
N LEU A 228 -18.57 11.61 1.90
CA LEU A 228 -17.34 10.85 2.10
C LEU A 228 -17.38 9.47 1.43
N GLU A 229 -18.52 8.77 1.47
CA GLU A 229 -18.69 7.50 0.74
C GLU A 229 -18.52 7.71 -0.77
N LEU A 230 -19.18 8.73 -1.35
CA LEU A 230 -19.04 9.06 -2.77
C LEU A 230 -17.58 9.37 -3.14
N LEU A 231 -16.93 10.27 -2.40
CA LEU A 231 -15.54 10.66 -2.67
C LEU A 231 -14.59 9.46 -2.60
N ASN A 232 -14.69 8.66 -1.54
CA ASN A 232 -13.81 7.50 -1.35
C ASN A 232 -14.01 6.46 -2.46
N GLN A 233 -15.25 6.16 -2.85
CA GLN A 233 -15.53 5.21 -3.93
C GLN A 233 -15.03 5.71 -5.28
N THR A 234 -15.19 7.00 -5.58
CA THR A 234 -14.68 7.60 -6.82
C THR A 234 -13.15 7.56 -6.85
N PHE A 235 -12.48 7.93 -5.76
CA PHE A 235 -11.01 7.87 -5.68
C PHE A 235 -10.46 6.45 -5.73
N GLU A 236 -11.13 5.48 -5.10
CA GLU A 236 -10.76 4.07 -5.18
C GLU A 236 -10.80 3.58 -6.64
N ILE A 237 -11.87 3.88 -7.37
CA ILE A 237 -11.99 3.55 -8.80
C ILE A 237 -10.90 4.22 -9.64
N SER A 238 -10.58 5.50 -9.37
CA SER A 238 -9.50 6.19 -10.06
C SER A 238 -8.14 5.54 -9.81
N VAL A 239 -7.79 5.27 -8.55
CA VAL A 239 -6.52 4.64 -8.18
C VAL A 239 -6.40 3.25 -8.82
N ASP A 240 -7.45 2.43 -8.75
CA ASP A 240 -7.51 1.09 -9.34
C ASP A 240 -7.38 1.08 -10.86
N ALA A 241 -7.81 2.15 -11.54
CA ALA A 241 -7.67 2.29 -12.99
C ALA A 241 -6.27 2.77 -13.37
N LEU A 242 -5.66 3.68 -12.58
CA LEU A 242 -4.40 4.35 -12.89
C LEU A 242 -3.18 3.48 -12.54
N GLU A 243 -3.06 2.99 -11.30
CA GLU A 243 -1.83 2.36 -10.81
C GLU A 243 -1.43 1.08 -11.55
N PRO A 244 -2.35 0.13 -11.88
CA PRO A 244 -1.99 -1.08 -12.61
C PRO A 244 -1.45 -0.81 -14.03
N ARG A 245 -1.69 0.39 -14.56
CA ARG A 245 -1.21 0.84 -15.88
C ARG A 245 0.04 1.72 -15.78
N GLY A 246 0.68 1.78 -14.61
CA GLY A 246 1.88 2.57 -14.39
C GLY A 246 1.60 4.07 -14.18
N GLY A 247 0.35 4.43 -13.90
CA GLY A 247 0.01 5.77 -13.43
C GLY A 247 0.41 5.95 -11.97
N GLU A 248 0.87 7.15 -11.63
CA GLU A 248 1.25 7.55 -10.28
C GLU A 248 0.26 8.62 -9.81
N VAL A 249 -0.58 8.28 -8.82
CA VAL A 249 -1.44 9.27 -8.15
C VAL A 249 -0.60 10.09 -7.20
N LEU A 250 -0.48 11.39 -7.50
CA LEU A 250 0.40 12.29 -6.77
C LEU A 250 -0.30 12.93 -5.58
N LYS A 251 -1.55 13.35 -5.75
CA LYS A 251 -2.37 13.91 -4.68
C LYS A 251 -3.84 13.98 -5.05
N PHE A 252 -4.69 13.95 -4.01
CA PHE A 252 -6.08 14.37 -4.07
C PHE A 252 -6.18 15.88 -3.87
N LEU A 253 -7.02 16.54 -4.67
CA LEU A 253 -7.21 17.99 -4.72
C LEU A 253 -8.69 18.30 -4.49
N GLY A 254 -9.13 18.25 -3.23
CA GLY A 254 -10.54 18.38 -2.90
C GLY A 254 -11.32 17.17 -3.42
N ASP A 255 -12.08 17.39 -4.47
CA ASP A 255 -12.93 16.47 -5.24
C ASP A 255 -12.25 15.87 -6.47
N GLY A 256 -11.09 16.40 -6.83
CA GLY A 256 -10.29 15.91 -7.93
C GLY A 256 -9.02 15.17 -7.51
N LEU A 257 -8.26 14.72 -8.51
CA LEU A 257 -6.93 14.16 -8.32
C LEU A 257 -5.99 14.57 -9.44
N LEU A 258 -4.70 14.63 -9.09
CA LEU A 258 -3.61 14.80 -10.02
C LEU A 258 -2.79 13.51 -10.05
N ALA A 259 -2.63 12.96 -11.24
CA ALA A 259 -1.79 11.80 -11.51
C ALA A 259 -0.89 12.04 -12.71
N MET A 260 0.13 11.20 -12.85
CA MET A 260 1.00 11.22 -14.03
C MET A 260 1.37 9.82 -14.50
N PHE A 261 1.65 9.67 -15.79
CA PHE A 261 2.28 8.50 -16.37
C PHE A 261 3.69 8.89 -16.82
N PRO A 262 4.72 8.53 -16.04
CA PRO A 262 6.09 8.89 -16.35
C PRO A 262 6.55 8.25 -17.67
N VAL A 263 7.27 9.01 -18.50
CA VAL A 263 7.93 8.47 -19.68
C VAL A 263 9.17 7.71 -19.23
N ALA A 264 9.25 6.43 -19.59
CA ALA A 264 10.42 5.60 -19.34
C ALA A 264 11.55 5.94 -20.32
N ASP A 265 12.81 5.89 -19.87
CA ASP A 265 13.99 6.13 -20.72
C ASP A 265 14.05 5.22 -21.95
N SER A 266 13.43 4.03 -21.87
CA SER A 266 13.34 3.07 -22.97
C SER A 266 12.27 3.40 -24.03
N ASP A 267 11.43 4.41 -23.80
CA ASP A 267 10.49 4.95 -24.79
C ASP A 267 10.45 6.48 -24.72
N PRO A 268 11.47 7.16 -25.27
CA PRO A 268 11.55 8.63 -25.23
C PRO A 268 10.40 9.35 -25.94
N THR A 269 9.66 8.64 -26.81
CA THR A 269 8.48 9.18 -27.50
C THR A 269 7.32 9.39 -26.54
N GLY A 270 7.26 8.60 -25.45
CA GLY A 270 6.15 8.64 -24.51
C GLY A 270 4.85 8.02 -25.03
N ARG A 271 4.89 7.33 -26.18
CA ARG A 271 3.72 6.64 -26.74
C ARG A 271 3.13 5.65 -25.75
N ARG A 272 3.94 4.81 -25.10
CA ARG A 272 3.43 3.83 -24.12
C ARG A 272 2.78 4.51 -22.92
N ALA A 273 3.30 5.65 -22.48
CA ALA A 273 2.69 6.43 -21.40
C ALA A 273 1.33 7.00 -21.84
N CYS A 274 1.20 7.47 -23.09
CA CYS A 274 -0.06 7.94 -23.65
C CYS A 274 -1.08 6.81 -23.80
N GLU A 275 -0.67 5.65 -24.33
CA GLU A 275 -1.51 4.44 -24.44
C GLU A 275 -1.97 3.97 -23.05
N ALA A 276 -1.06 3.94 -22.07
CA ALA A 276 -1.37 3.57 -20.70
C ALA A 276 -2.41 4.52 -20.06
N ALA A 277 -2.23 5.83 -20.23
CA ALA A 277 -3.16 6.84 -19.73
C ALA A 277 -4.55 6.71 -20.36
N TYR A 278 -4.63 6.50 -21.67
CA TYR A 278 -5.91 6.31 -22.35
C TYR A 278 -6.58 4.99 -21.92
N ASN A 279 -5.83 3.90 -21.82
CA ASN A 279 -6.36 2.62 -21.33
C ASN A 279 -6.83 2.71 -19.87
N ALA A 280 -6.18 3.55 -19.05
CA ALA A 280 -6.64 3.83 -17.69
C ALA A 280 -7.97 4.58 -17.71
N PHE A 281 -8.16 5.53 -18.63
CA PHE A 281 -9.43 6.22 -18.82
C PHE A 281 -10.57 5.29 -19.23
N VAL A 282 -10.31 4.35 -20.14
CA VAL A 282 -11.33 3.36 -20.55
C VAL A 282 -11.79 2.52 -19.37
N ASP A 283 -10.87 1.97 -18.58
CA ASP A 283 -11.20 1.17 -17.38
C ASP A 283 -11.86 2.00 -16.28
N PHE A 284 -11.34 3.21 -16.03
CA PHE A 284 -11.94 4.18 -15.12
C PHE A 284 -13.40 4.46 -15.47
N SER A 285 -13.67 4.74 -16.76
CA SER A 285 -15.01 5.06 -17.25
C SER A 285 -15.99 3.90 -17.08
N GLU A 286 -15.55 2.67 -17.37
CA GLU A 286 -16.38 1.47 -17.19
C GLU A 286 -16.67 1.20 -15.71
N ARG A 287 -15.67 1.29 -14.84
CA ARG A 287 -15.84 1.14 -13.39
C ARG A 287 -16.75 2.20 -12.80
N LEU A 288 -16.59 3.46 -13.21
CA LEU A 288 -17.43 4.57 -12.77
C LEU A 288 -18.88 4.35 -13.21
N ARG A 289 -19.10 3.87 -14.44
CA ARG A 289 -20.43 3.51 -14.93
C ARG A 289 -21.07 2.40 -14.09
N LEU A 290 -20.32 1.34 -13.76
CA LEU A 290 -20.79 0.25 -12.90
C LEU A 290 -21.13 0.74 -11.48
N LEU A 291 -20.28 1.59 -10.88
CA LEU A 291 -20.57 2.23 -9.60
C LEU A 291 -21.84 3.08 -9.67
N GLY A 292 -22.03 3.82 -10.76
CA GLY A 292 -23.25 4.60 -10.99
C GLY A 292 -24.50 3.73 -10.99
N VAL A 293 -24.46 2.56 -11.63
CA VAL A 293 -25.56 1.59 -11.61
C VAL A 293 -25.82 1.06 -10.19
N GLU A 294 -24.77 0.68 -9.45
CA GLU A 294 -24.91 0.19 -8.08
C GLU A 294 -25.50 1.25 -7.15
N ARG A 295 -24.99 2.49 -7.22
CA ARG A 295 -25.46 3.61 -6.40
C ARG A 295 -26.91 3.97 -6.73
N ALA A 296 -27.26 4.02 -8.01
CA ALA A 296 -28.64 4.25 -8.44
C ALA A 296 -29.60 3.16 -7.92
N ALA A 297 -29.19 1.89 -7.95
CA ALA A 297 -29.99 0.78 -7.42
C ALA A 297 -30.22 0.89 -5.90
N ARG A 298 -29.30 1.53 -5.18
CA ARG A 298 -29.42 1.83 -3.74
C ARG A 298 -30.13 3.17 -3.45
N GLY A 299 -30.58 3.90 -4.47
CA GLY A 299 -31.17 5.22 -4.32
C GLY A 299 -30.17 6.31 -3.91
N LEU A 300 -28.87 6.07 -4.12
CA LEU A 300 -27.79 7.00 -3.81
C LEU A 300 -27.46 7.89 -5.00
N VAL A 301 -26.88 9.06 -4.73
CA VAL A 301 -26.48 10.02 -5.76
C VAL A 301 -25.35 9.45 -6.63
N VAL A 302 -25.53 9.53 -7.95
CA VAL A 302 -24.52 9.19 -8.96
C VAL A 302 -23.80 10.46 -9.39
N ALA A 303 -22.48 10.37 -9.57
CA ALA A 303 -21.66 11.49 -10.04
C ALA A 303 -20.83 11.07 -11.26
N ASP A 304 -20.69 11.99 -12.20
CA ASP A 304 -19.76 11.87 -13.31
C ASP A 304 -18.42 12.51 -12.95
N VAL A 305 -17.36 12.12 -13.65
CA VAL A 305 -16.01 12.67 -13.51
C VAL A 305 -15.50 13.14 -14.85
N THR A 306 -14.86 14.30 -14.86
CA THR A 306 -14.18 14.90 -16.01
C THR A 306 -12.70 14.60 -15.96
N VAL A 307 -12.05 14.42 -17.11
CA VAL A 307 -10.64 14.05 -17.22
C VAL A 307 -9.93 14.91 -18.28
N GLY A 308 -8.87 15.60 -17.87
CA GLY A 308 -7.96 16.31 -18.76
C GLY A 308 -6.63 15.56 -18.90
N LEU A 309 -6.22 15.31 -20.14
CA LEU A 309 -4.94 14.67 -20.48
C LEU A 309 -4.01 15.65 -21.22
N HIS A 310 -2.76 15.72 -20.76
CA HIS A 310 -1.73 16.52 -21.42
C HIS A 310 -0.38 15.81 -21.39
N PHE A 311 0.36 15.84 -22.49
CA PHE A 311 1.71 15.30 -22.55
C PHE A 311 2.74 16.43 -22.56
N GLY A 312 3.65 16.46 -21.59
CA GLY A 312 4.62 17.53 -21.45
C GLY A 312 5.71 17.27 -20.39
N ASP A 313 6.65 18.21 -20.31
CA ASP A 313 7.74 18.17 -19.33
C ASP A 313 7.30 18.80 -18.00
N VAL A 314 7.67 18.16 -16.89
CA VAL A 314 7.38 18.60 -15.53
C VAL A 314 8.63 18.57 -14.65
N SER A 315 8.68 19.45 -13.65
CA SER A 315 9.64 19.32 -12.55
C SER A 315 8.98 18.50 -11.45
N TYR A 316 9.55 17.33 -11.16
CA TYR A 316 9.05 16.36 -10.19
C TYR A 316 9.99 16.26 -8.99
N GLY A 317 9.51 16.55 -7.77
CA GLY A 317 10.36 16.48 -6.57
C GLY A 317 9.81 17.21 -5.35
N ASN A 318 10.68 17.40 -4.35
CA ASN A 318 10.39 18.04 -3.07
C ASN A 318 10.30 19.56 -3.18
N ILE A 319 9.07 20.08 -3.12
CA ILE A 319 8.77 21.49 -3.28
C ILE A 319 8.00 21.99 -2.05
N GLY A 320 8.38 23.15 -1.51
CA GLY A 320 7.67 23.75 -0.38
C GLY A 320 8.56 24.55 0.57
N ALA A 321 8.10 24.64 1.81
CA ALA A 321 8.77 25.35 2.90
C ALA A 321 9.68 24.39 3.71
N PRO A 322 10.64 24.89 4.50
CA PRO A 322 11.58 24.04 5.25
C PRO A 322 10.94 22.95 6.12
N ASN A 323 9.77 23.22 6.71
CA ASN A 323 9.06 22.27 7.58
C ASN A 323 7.80 21.67 6.93
N ARG A 324 7.60 21.90 5.63
CA ARG A 324 6.43 21.41 4.88
C ARG A 324 6.80 21.28 3.41
N LEU A 325 7.27 20.09 3.05
CA LEU A 325 7.56 19.70 1.68
C LEU A 325 6.38 18.90 1.13
N ASP A 326 6.14 19.06 -0.16
CA ASP A 326 5.20 18.30 -0.97
C ASP A 326 6.01 17.69 -2.12
N PHE A 327 5.99 16.36 -2.23
CA PHE A 327 6.69 15.66 -3.30
C PHE A 327 5.74 15.56 -4.49
N THR A 328 5.92 16.43 -5.48
CA THR A 328 4.91 16.65 -6.51
C THR A 328 5.50 17.14 -7.82
N VAL A 329 4.63 17.24 -8.83
CA VAL A 329 4.95 17.85 -10.13
C VAL A 329 4.56 19.32 -10.14
N ILE A 330 5.40 20.15 -10.74
CA ILE A 330 5.11 21.55 -11.06
C ILE A 330 5.54 21.89 -12.48
N GLY A 331 4.96 22.95 -13.02
CA GLY A 331 5.35 23.52 -14.30
C GLY A 331 4.14 23.90 -15.15
N PRO A 332 4.38 24.56 -16.30
CA PRO A 332 3.31 24.95 -17.23
C PRO A 332 2.42 23.79 -17.67
N ALA A 333 2.99 22.60 -17.87
CA ALA A 333 2.26 21.39 -18.26
C ALA A 333 1.18 20.99 -17.23
N VAL A 334 1.46 21.13 -15.93
CA VAL A 334 0.51 20.83 -14.84
C VAL A 334 -0.67 21.79 -14.87
N ASN A 335 -0.39 23.07 -15.09
CA ASN A 335 -1.44 24.08 -15.21
C ASN A 335 -2.31 23.83 -16.44
N LEU A 336 -1.69 23.51 -17.59
CA LEU A 336 -2.43 23.20 -18.81
C LEU A 336 -3.33 21.97 -18.64
N ALA A 337 -2.83 20.88 -18.04
CA ALA A 337 -3.65 19.69 -17.78
C ALA A 337 -4.91 19.99 -16.95
N SER A 338 -4.75 20.75 -15.85
CA SER A 338 -5.88 21.19 -15.02
C SER A 338 -6.87 22.06 -15.79
N ARG A 339 -6.40 22.94 -16.67
CA ARG A 339 -7.29 23.78 -17.47
C ARG A 339 -8.04 22.99 -18.55
N VAL A 340 -7.39 21.99 -19.15
CA VAL A 340 -8.01 21.10 -20.14
C VAL A 340 -9.13 20.30 -19.49
N GLU A 341 -8.91 19.79 -18.28
CA GLU A 341 -9.97 19.16 -17.49
C GLU A 341 -11.15 20.13 -17.27
N SER A 342 -10.89 21.36 -16.85
CA SER A 342 -11.97 22.33 -16.58
C SER A 342 -12.77 22.72 -17.84
N LEU A 343 -12.22 22.52 -19.05
CA LEU A 343 -12.93 22.73 -20.31
C LEU A 343 -13.95 21.62 -20.59
N CYS A 344 -13.83 20.44 -19.97
CA CYS A 344 -14.73 19.30 -20.20
C CYS A 344 -16.20 19.68 -20.04
N ASP A 345 -16.54 20.45 -19.00
CA ASP A 345 -17.91 20.91 -18.76
C ASP A 345 -18.43 21.90 -19.79
N THR A 346 -17.57 22.78 -20.31
CA THR A 346 -17.95 23.77 -21.33
C THR A 346 -18.12 23.11 -22.70
N VAL A 347 -17.26 22.13 -23.00
CA VAL A 347 -17.28 21.38 -24.27
C VAL A 347 -18.36 20.29 -24.26
N GLY A 348 -18.78 19.82 -23.08
CA GLY A 348 -19.77 18.76 -22.92
C GLY A 348 -19.19 17.35 -23.05
N GLU A 349 -17.88 17.19 -22.81
CA GLU A 349 -17.17 15.91 -22.90
C GLU A 349 -16.76 15.44 -21.50
N THR A 350 -16.58 14.13 -21.30
CA THR A 350 -16.03 13.58 -20.04
C THR A 350 -14.52 13.48 -20.06
N ILE A 351 -13.91 13.51 -21.25
CA ILE A 351 -12.47 13.52 -21.44
C ILE A 351 -12.07 14.51 -22.51
N LEU A 352 -11.02 15.29 -22.22
CA LEU A 352 -10.34 16.12 -23.19
C LEU A 352 -8.84 15.87 -23.14
N ALA A 353 -8.21 15.88 -24.32
CA ALA A 353 -6.77 15.80 -24.45
C ALA A 353 -6.22 16.96 -25.28
N THR A 354 -5.00 17.40 -24.98
CA THR A 354 -4.27 18.36 -25.81
C THR A 354 -3.71 17.72 -27.09
N GLU A 355 -3.37 18.54 -28.08
CA GLU A 355 -2.74 18.08 -29.32
C GLU A 355 -1.46 17.24 -29.08
N THR A 356 -0.59 17.66 -28.15
CA THR A 356 0.65 16.92 -27.86
C THR A 356 0.38 15.50 -27.39
N PHE A 357 -0.69 15.29 -26.62
CA PHE A 357 -1.11 13.95 -26.20
C PHE A 357 -1.58 13.12 -27.41
N VAL A 358 -2.47 13.68 -28.24
CA VAL A 358 -3.05 12.99 -29.39
C VAL A 358 -1.99 12.54 -30.38
N GLN A 359 -1.02 13.40 -30.67
CA GLN A 359 0.08 13.10 -31.59
C GLN A 359 0.94 11.93 -31.10
N ASN A 360 1.16 11.80 -29.79
CA ASN A 360 1.99 10.73 -29.21
C ASN A 360 1.20 9.43 -28.97
N HIS A 361 -0.08 9.53 -28.63
CA HIS A 361 -0.99 8.39 -28.49
C HIS A 361 -1.17 7.65 -29.83
N GLY A 362 -1.44 8.38 -30.91
CA GLY A 362 -1.61 7.80 -32.25
C GLY A 362 -2.94 7.08 -32.53
N GLY A 363 -3.89 7.09 -31.58
CA GLY A 363 -5.27 6.61 -31.78
C GLY A 363 -6.22 7.65 -32.40
N ALA A 364 -7.51 7.30 -32.51
CA ALA A 364 -8.53 8.16 -33.12
C ALA A 364 -9.09 9.21 -32.14
N TRP A 365 -8.83 10.48 -32.42
CA TRP A 365 -9.29 11.63 -31.65
C TRP A 365 -9.91 12.68 -32.57
N ALA A 366 -11.04 13.27 -32.17
CA ALA A 366 -11.73 14.32 -32.91
C ALA A 366 -11.49 15.69 -32.25
N PRO A 367 -11.18 16.75 -33.01
CA PRO A 367 -11.01 18.09 -32.47
C PRO A 367 -12.35 18.64 -31.97
N ARG A 368 -12.33 19.30 -30.80
CA ARG A 368 -13.49 19.93 -30.14
C ARG A 368 -13.35 21.45 -30.04
N GLY A 369 -12.65 22.03 -31.02
CA GLY A 369 -12.44 23.47 -31.15
C GLY A 369 -11.18 23.97 -30.44
N SER A 370 -10.94 25.26 -30.65
CA SER A 370 -9.84 26.02 -30.04
C SER A 370 -10.39 26.92 -28.94
N HIS A 371 -9.76 26.92 -27.78
CA HIS A 371 -10.27 27.58 -26.57
C HIS A 371 -9.20 28.47 -25.94
N GLU A 372 -9.61 29.65 -25.50
CA GLU A 372 -8.76 30.55 -24.70
C GLU A 372 -8.59 29.98 -23.30
N VAL A 373 -7.35 29.76 -22.88
CA VAL A 373 -7.03 29.18 -21.58
C VAL A 373 -6.32 30.21 -20.72
N LYS A 374 -6.86 30.49 -19.53
CA LYS A 374 -6.28 31.46 -18.61
C LYS A 374 -4.83 31.11 -18.25
N GLY A 375 -3.92 32.03 -18.59
CA GLY A 375 -2.48 31.89 -18.31
C GLY A 375 -1.69 31.20 -19.42
N ILE A 376 -2.31 30.97 -20.58
CA ILE A 376 -1.67 30.49 -21.80
C ILE A 376 -1.96 31.54 -22.88
N ASP A 377 -0.91 32.01 -23.54
CA ASP A 377 -1.02 33.11 -24.51
C ASP A 377 -1.64 32.68 -25.84
N GLU A 378 -1.50 31.39 -26.19
CA GLU A 378 -2.04 30.83 -27.43
C GLU A 378 -3.28 29.97 -27.16
N PRO A 379 -4.33 30.07 -28.01
CA PRO A 379 -5.50 29.20 -27.92
C PRO A 379 -5.14 27.72 -27.98
N VAL A 380 -5.76 26.91 -27.12
CA VAL A 380 -5.50 25.48 -27.02
C VAL A 380 -6.56 24.70 -27.79
N VAL A 381 -6.15 23.88 -28.75
CA VAL A 381 -7.03 22.91 -29.39
C VAL A 381 -7.14 21.67 -28.50
N VAL A 382 -8.37 21.29 -28.17
CA VAL A 382 -8.68 20.11 -27.38
C VAL A 382 -9.39 19.05 -28.22
N TYR A 383 -9.23 17.80 -27.83
CA TYR A 383 -9.74 16.65 -28.56
C TYR A 383 -10.47 15.71 -27.61
N SER A 384 -11.48 15.01 -28.12
CA SER A 384 -12.08 13.85 -27.43
C SER A 384 -11.84 12.58 -28.25
N PRO A 385 -11.87 11.39 -27.64
CA PRO A 385 -11.82 10.13 -28.38
C PRO A 385 -12.99 10.04 -29.37
N VAL A 386 -12.75 9.42 -30.53
CA VAL A 386 -13.84 9.01 -31.41
C VAL A 386 -14.41 7.74 -30.81
N ALA A 387 -15.72 7.72 -30.51
CA ALA A 387 -16.36 6.49 -30.05
C ALA A 387 -16.12 5.40 -31.10
N GLU A 388 -15.49 4.29 -30.69
CA GLU A 388 -15.51 3.09 -31.52
C GLU A 388 -16.98 2.70 -31.62
N LEU A 389 -17.52 2.76 -32.85
CA LEU A 389 -18.81 2.15 -33.14
C LEU A 389 -18.66 0.68 -32.76
N ALA A 390 -19.29 0.28 -31.66
CA ALA A 390 -19.39 -1.12 -31.30
C ALA A 390 -20.22 -1.79 -32.40
N ASP A 391 -19.53 -2.50 -33.29
CA ASP A 391 -20.14 -3.42 -34.27
C ASP A 391 -20.72 -4.67 -33.58
#